data_AF-A0A2D9KP66-F1
#
_entry.id   AF-A0A2D9KP66-F1
#
_cell.length_a   1.000
_cell.length_b   1.000
_cell.length_c   1.000
_cell.angle_alpha   90.00
_cell.angle_beta   90.00
_cell.angle_gamma   90.00
#
_symmetry.space_group_name_H-M   'P 1'
#
loop_
_entity.id
_entity.type
_entity.pdbx_description
1 polymer ?
#
loop_
_entity_poly.entity_id
_entity_poly.type
_entity_poly.pdbx_seq_one_letter_code
_entity_poly.pdbx_strand_id
1 'polypeptide(L)'
;MSFHSNQNNECNDMQLNNLSCWSDDDDDEENLDNRKSCPLCAFADDAQNGPMSWIRSTYNAHVCSMGASELYCMLAQGYNELFYGPMMQRGVEMPSITAQNVAHHFRRHETSSIFTLKQDIRRMEQMQRVLQPRRMTDDGTRYIDREQMRAWLDLCKAKQDAIKLMELEMRHHTSTQKQTIEAPNLEAAANAMLSQNLC
;
A
#
# COMPACT_ATOMS: atom_id res chain seq x y z
N MET A 1 44.27 38.02 22.15
CA MET A 1 43.78 36.71 22.60
C MET A 1 42.70 36.28 21.62
N SER A 2 42.96 35.24 20.83
CA SER A 2 42.07 34.72 19.80
C SER A 2 41.14 33.69 20.41
N PHE A 3 39.83 33.95 20.39
CA PHE A 3 38.83 32.93 20.72
C PHE A 3 38.20 32.42 19.43
N HIS A 4 38.33 31.11 19.27
CA HIS A 4 37.95 30.34 18.10
C HIS A 4 36.42 30.24 17.97
N SER A 5 36.00 30.23 16.72
CA SER A 5 34.66 29.92 16.23
C SER A 5 34.07 28.68 16.89
N ASN A 6 32.78 28.76 17.25
CA ASN A 6 31.91 27.58 17.25
C ASN A 6 30.59 27.97 16.60
N GLN A 7 30.61 28.01 15.27
CA GLN A 7 29.41 27.84 14.46
C GLN A 7 28.99 26.38 14.62
N ASN A 8 27.89 26.15 15.32
CA ASN A 8 27.09 24.92 15.23
C ASN A 8 25.66 25.31 15.60
N ASN A 9 24.96 25.94 14.66
CA ASN A 9 23.51 25.96 14.66
C ASN A 9 23.11 25.23 13.37
N GLU A 10 23.36 23.92 13.38
CA GLU A 10 22.90 23.03 12.33
C GLU A 10 21.38 23.06 12.33
N CYS A 11 20.87 23.67 11.26
CA CYS A 11 19.54 23.49 10.73
C CYS A 11 19.23 21.99 10.76
N ASN A 12 18.55 21.55 11.81
CA ASN A 12 18.11 20.17 11.88
C ASN A 12 16.96 20.03 10.92
N ASP A 13 17.34 19.56 9.73
CA ASP A 13 16.52 19.18 8.60
C ASP A 13 15.12 18.77 9.04
N MET A 14 14.14 19.50 8.52
CA MET A 14 12.85 18.88 8.23
C MET A 14 13.18 17.71 7.31
N GLN A 15 13.31 16.51 7.88
CA GLN A 15 13.14 15.28 7.13
C GLN A 15 11.70 15.25 6.64
N LEU A 16 11.47 16.01 5.57
CA LEU A 16 10.45 15.78 4.57
C LEU A 16 10.68 14.34 4.13
N ASN A 17 9.98 13.42 4.77
CA ASN A 17 9.87 12.05 4.30
C ASN A 17 9.39 12.13 2.85
N ASN A 18 10.36 11.99 1.95
CA ASN A 18 10.30 11.61 0.55
C ASN A 18 8.88 11.45 0.00
N LEU A 19 8.23 12.58 -0.30
CA LEU A 19 7.02 12.65 -1.12
C LEU A 19 7.39 13.14 -2.52
N SER A 20 8.39 12.47 -3.10
CA SER A 20 8.50 12.33 -4.55
C SER A 20 7.65 11.12 -4.93
N CYS A 21 6.34 11.28 -5.15
CA CYS A 21 5.49 10.13 -5.52
C CYS A 21 4.34 10.47 -6.48
N TRP A 22 4.40 11.59 -7.19
CA TRP A 22 3.50 11.88 -8.30
C TRP A 22 4.22 12.75 -9.35
N SER A 23 5.44 12.39 -9.74
CA SER A 23 5.85 12.67 -11.12
C SER A 23 5.03 11.70 -11.97
N ASP A 24 3.95 12.25 -12.51
CA ASP A 24 3.06 11.69 -13.51
C ASP A 24 3.80 11.62 -14.87
N ASP A 25 4.96 10.95 -14.85
CA ASP A 25 5.87 10.74 -15.99
C ASP A 25 5.81 9.25 -16.42
N ASP A 26 4.69 8.59 -16.18
CA ASP A 26 4.39 7.29 -16.81
C ASP A 26 3.41 7.58 -17.95
N ASP A 27 3.95 7.71 -19.17
CA ASP A 27 3.23 7.83 -20.43
C ASP A 27 1.99 6.89 -20.47
N ASP A 28 0.81 7.49 -20.37
CA ASP A 28 -0.52 6.86 -20.48
C ASP A 28 -0.87 6.53 -21.95
N GLU A 29 0.03 5.86 -22.67
CA GLU A 29 -0.29 5.22 -23.96
C GLU A 29 -0.46 3.69 -23.77
N GLU A 30 -1.66 3.20 -24.11
CA GLU A 30 -2.06 1.79 -24.31
C GLU A 30 -2.41 0.91 -23.08
N ASN A 31 -3.70 1.00 -22.69
CA ASN A 31 -4.30 0.43 -21.48
C ASN A 31 -4.86 -1.02 -21.62
N LEU A 32 -4.25 -1.89 -22.43
CA LEU A 32 -4.69 -3.31 -22.53
C LEU A 32 -3.56 -4.36 -22.43
N ASP A 33 -2.31 -4.04 -22.78
CA ASP A 33 -1.18 -4.99 -22.71
C ASP A 33 -0.46 -5.01 -21.35
N ASN A 34 -0.75 -4.06 -20.44
CA ASN A 34 -0.09 -3.98 -19.12
C ASN A 34 -0.42 -5.14 -18.16
N ARG A 35 -1.45 -5.95 -18.43
CA ARG A 35 -1.71 -7.17 -17.64
C ARG A 35 -0.72 -8.29 -17.98
N LYS A 36 -0.15 -8.31 -19.19
CA LYS A 36 0.84 -9.31 -19.60
C LYS A 36 2.24 -8.98 -19.06
N SER A 37 2.53 -7.70 -18.86
CA SER A 37 3.82 -7.25 -18.31
C SER A 37 3.89 -7.38 -16.78
N CYS A 38 2.74 -7.42 -16.08
CA CYS A 38 2.73 -7.66 -14.65
C CYS A 38 2.98 -9.15 -14.33
N PRO A 39 4.08 -9.50 -13.62
CA PRO A 39 4.42 -10.87 -13.30
C PRO A 39 3.44 -11.53 -12.31
N LEU A 40 2.53 -10.76 -11.72
CA LEU A 40 1.47 -11.25 -10.85
C LEU A 40 0.17 -11.49 -11.62
N CYS A 41 -0.16 -10.62 -12.59
CA CYS A 41 -1.35 -10.79 -13.43
C CYS A 41 -1.22 -11.96 -14.42
N ALA A 42 -0.01 -12.30 -14.87
CA ALA A 42 0.24 -13.44 -15.76
C ALA A 42 -0.16 -14.80 -15.13
N PHE A 43 -0.25 -14.86 -13.78
CA PHE A 43 -0.57 -16.06 -13.01
C PHE A 43 -1.92 -15.93 -12.29
N ALA A 44 -2.73 -14.94 -12.67
CA ALA A 44 -4.07 -14.73 -12.13
C ALA A 44 -5.07 -15.71 -12.78
N ASP A 45 -4.82 -17.00 -12.64
CA ASP A 45 -5.77 -18.03 -13.00
C ASP A 45 -6.89 -18.09 -11.96
N ASP A 46 -8.13 -18.38 -12.38
CA ASP A 46 -9.33 -18.52 -11.51
C ASP A 46 -9.26 -19.72 -10.55
N ALA A 47 -8.11 -20.39 -10.46
CA ALA A 47 -7.89 -21.46 -9.49
C ALA A 47 -8.03 -20.89 -8.07
N GLN A 48 -9.06 -21.36 -7.34
CA GLN A 48 -9.41 -20.91 -5.99
C GLN A 48 -8.25 -20.95 -4.99
N ASN A 49 -7.17 -21.71 -5.27
CA ASN A 49 -5.99 -21.85 -4.42
C ASN A 49 -4.66 -21.48 -5.12
N GLY A 50 -4.70 -20.65 -6.16
CA GLY A 50 -3.51 -20.19 -6.89
C GLY A 50 -2.68 -19.14 -6.13
N PRO A 51 -1.46 -18.83 -6.59
CA PRO A 51 -0.57 -17.83 -5.97
C PRO A 51 -1.23 -16.46 -5.80
N MET A 52 -2.04 -16.03 -6.79
CA MET A 52 -2.76 -14.77 -6.73
C MET A 52 -3.93 -14.78 -5.75
N SER A 53 -4.63 -15.91 -5.61
CA SER A 53 -5.66 -16.06 -4.57
C SER A 53 -5.02 -15.92 -3.18
N TRP A 54 -3.86 -16.55 -2.95
CA TRP A 54 -3.11 -16.42 -1.71
C TRP A 54 -2.62 -14.98 -1.46
N ILE A 55 -2.05 -14.30 -2.47
CA ILE A 55 -1.61 -12.90 -2.36
C ILE A 55 -2.79 -12.00 -1.97
N ARG A 56 -3.93 -12.13 -2.64
CA ARG A 56 -5.14 -11.33 -2.34
C ARG A 56 -5.70 -11.60 -0.96
N SER A 57 -5.80 -12.88 -0.59
CA SER A 57 -6.30 -13.28 0.73
C SER A 57 -5.42 -12.73 1.85
N THR A 58 -4.11 -12.93 1.73
CA THR A 58 -3.11 -12.44 2.68
C THR A 58 -3.07 -10.92 2.72
N TYR A 59 -3.12 -10.25 1.57
CA TYR A 59 -3.21 -8.80 1.48
C TYR A 59 -4.44 -8.27 2.25
N ASN A 60 -5.63 -8.82 1.97
CA ASN A 60 -6.86 -8.36 2.61
C ASN A 60 -6.88 -8.63 4.13
N ALA A 61 -6.25 -9.71 4.60
CA ALA A 61 -6.12 -10.00 6.02
C ALA A 61 -5.20 -9.00 6.76
N HIS A 62 -4.16 -8.49 6.09
CA HIS A 62 -3.10 -7.72 6.72
C HIS A 62 -3.06 -6.22 6.35
N VAL A 63 -3.81 -5.79 5.33
CA VAL A 63 -3.84 -4.39 4.84
C VAL A 63 -4.21 -3.38 5.94
N CYS A 64 -5.03 -3.82 6.89
CA CYS A 64 -5.48 -3.00 8.01
C CYS A 64 -4.40 -2.85 9.09
N SER A 65 -3.75 -3.96 9.46
CA SER A 65 -2.83 -4.03 10.61
C SER A 65 -1.40 -3.63 10.26
N MET A 66 -0.94 -3.87 9.03
CA MET A 66 0.46 -3.69 8.63
C MET A 66 0.70 -2.40 7.85
N GLY A 67 1.96 -1.96 7.82
CA GLY A 67 2.43 -0.91 6.92
C GLY A 67 2.56 -1.43 5.48
N ALA A 68 2.35 -0.58 4.48
CA ALA A 68 2.41 -0.98 3.06
C ALA A 68 3.74 -1.65 2.68
N SER A 69 4.87 -1.02 3.05
CA SER A 69 6.21 -1.56 2.76
C SER A 69 6.43 -2.94 3.38
N GLU A 70 6.01 -3.12 4.64
CA GLU A 70 6.15 -4.38 5.35
C GLU A 70 5.26 -5.47 4.75
N LEU A 71 4.02 -5.12 4.42
CA LEU A 71 3.06 -5.99 3.75
C LEU A 71 3.60 -6.47 2.40
N TYR A 72 4.14 -5.58 1.56
CA TYR A 72 4.68 -5.96 0.25
C TYR A 72 5.91 -6.85 0.35
N CYS A 73 6.79 -6.61 1.34
CA CYS A 73 7.92 -7.49 1.62
C CYS A 73 7.43 -8.89 2.03
N MET A 74 6.48 -8.96 2.97
CA MET A 74 5.91 -10.23 3.43
C MET A 74 5.23 -11.01 2.31
N LEU A 75 4.45 -10.34 1.45
CA LEU A 75 3.80 -10.98 0.31
C LEU A 75 4.81 -11.51 -0.71
N ALA A 76 5.86 -10.74 -1.01
CA ALA A 76 6.91 -11.18 -1.93
C ALA A 76 7.70 -12.38 -1.37
N GLN A 77 8.06 -12.34 -0.08
CA GLN A 77 8.76 -13.45 0.58
C GLN A 77 7.90 -14.72 0.59
N GLY A 78 6.66 -14.62 1.08
CA GLY A 78 5.75 -15.76 1.15
C GLY A 78 5.44 -16.34 -0.23
N TYR A 79 5.30 -15.51 -1.27
CA TYR A 79 5.17 -16.00 -2.64
C TYR A 79 6.39 -16.82 -3.08
N ASN A 80 7.59 -16.28 -2.83
CA ASN A 80 8.82 -16.92 -3.28
C ASN A 80 9.07 -18.25 -2.54
N GLU A 81 8.70 -18.32 -1.26
CA GLU A 81 8.85 -19.53 -0.44
C GLU A 81 7.78 -20.58 -0.72
N LEU A 82 6.51 -20.17 -0.83
CA LEU A 82 5.39 -21.10 -0.96
C LEU A 82 5.18 -21.58 -2.40
N PHE A 83 5.48 -20.73 -3.40
CA PHE A 83 5.19 -21.05 -4.80
C PHE A 83 6.46 -21.12 -5.63
N TYR A 84 7.28 -20.07 -5.68
CA TYR A 84 8.43 -20.00 -6.62
C TYR A 84 9.41 -21.15 -6.41
N GLY A 85 9.93 -21.32 -5.19
CA GLY A 85 10.87 -22.40 -4.88
C GLY A 85 10.31 -23.79 -5.23
N PRO A 86 9.15 -24.17 -4.68
CA PRO A 86 8.55 -25.50 -4.95
C PRO A 86 8.21 -25.75 -6.43
N MET A 87 7.72 -24.75 -7.16
CA MET A 87 7.37 -24.89 -8.58
C MET A 87 8.61 -25.05 -9.46
N MET A 88 9.64 -24.24 -9.22
CA MET A 88 10.92 -24.34 -9.94
C MET A 88 11.58 -25.70 -9.74
N GLN A 89 11.52 -26.27 -8.52
CA GLN A 89 12.02 -27.62 -8.24
C GLN A 89 11.27 -28.71 -9.00
N ARG A 90 10.01 -28.48 -9.36
CA ARG A 90 9.17 -29.39 -10.15
C ARG A 90 9.33 -29.17 -11.66
N GLY A 91 10.23 -28.28 -12.08
CA GLY A 91 10.45 -27.94 -13.49
C GLY A 91 9.37 -27.04 -14.09
N VAL A 92 8.56 -26.38 -13.26
CA VAL A 92 7.56 -25.40 -13.70
C VAL A 92 8.20 -24.02 -13.66
N GLU A 93 8.25 -23.33 -14.80
CA GLU A 93 8.75 -21.96 -14.88
C GLU A 93 7.78 -20.99 -14.21
N MET A 94 8.28 -20.21 -13.24
CA MET A 94 7.50 -19.19 -12.56
C MET A 94 8.39 -17.98 -12.25
N PRO A 95 7.91 -16.73 -12.39
CA PRO A 95 8.72 -15.55 -12.13
C PRO A 95 8.96 -15.38 -10.64
N SER A 96 10.18 -15.01 -10.27
CA SER A 96 10.42 -14.45 -8.94
C SER A 96 9.79 -13.06 -8.86
N ILE A 97 9.16 -12.74 -7.73
CA ILE A 97 8.60 -11.40 -7.51
C ILE A 97 9.36 -10.66 -6.42
N THR A 98 9.41 -9.34 -6.55
CA THR A 98 9.96 -8.44 -5.52
C THR A 98 8.83 -7.65 -4.86
N ALA A 99 9.12 -7.02 -3.71
CA ALA A 99 8.19 -6.12 -3.05
C ALA A 99 7.75 -4.95 -3.97
N GLN A 100 8.62 -4.51 -4.88
CA GLN A 100 8.30 -3.46 -5.85
C GLN A 100 7.28 -3.95 -6.89
N ASN A 101 7.38 -5.20 -7.33
CA ASN A 101 6.40 -5.80 -8.25
C ASN A 101 5.03 -5.89 -7.58
N VAL A 102 4.99 -6.27 -6.29
CA VAL A 102 3.74 -6.32 -5.50
C VAL A 102 3.14 -4.92 -5.33
N ALA A 103 3.97 -3.93 -5.00
CA ALA A 103 3.52 -2.54 -4.86
C ALA A 103 2.94 -2.00 -6.17
N HIS A 104 3.60 -2.27 -7.30
CA HIS A 104 3.14 -1.86 -8.63
C HIS A 104 1.82 -2.54 -9.01
N HIS A 105 1.68 -3.84 -8.71
CA HIS A 105 0.44 -4.58 -8.94
C HIS A 105 -0.76 -3.98 -8.22
N PHE A 106 -0.66 -3.76 -6.91
CA PHE A 106 -1.75 -3.15 -6.13
C PHE A 106 -1.98 -1.67 -6.46
N ARG A 107 -1.00 -0.99 -7.05
CA ARG A 107 -1.15 0.40 -7.51
C ARG A 107 -1.89 0.47 -8.86
N ARG A 108 -1.57 -0.39 -9.82
CA ARG A 108 -2.07 -0.30 -11.21
C ARG A 108 -3.21 -1.24 -11.54
N HIS A 109 -3.31 -2.38 -10.86
CA HIS A 109 -4.24 -3.44 -11.24
C HIS A 109 -5.29 -3.75 -10.17
N GLU A 110 -4.98 -3.50 -8.90
CA GLU A 110 -5.85 -3.92 -7.80
C GLU A 110 -5.79 -2.92 -6.62
N THR A 111 -6.52 -1.81 -6.75
CA THR A 111 -6.59 -0.80 -5.69
C THR A 111 -7.63 -1.20 -4.64
N SER A 112 -7.17 -1.53 -3.43
CA SER A 112 -8.06 -1.72 -2.29
C SER A 112 -8.67 -0.39 -1.82
N SER A 113 -9.99 -0.38 -1.62
CA SER A 113 -10.74 0.74 -1.03
C SER A 113 -10.18 1.09 0.35
N ILE A 114 -9.93 0.08 1.19
CA ILE A 114 -9.35 0.22 2.52
C ILE A 114 -7.97 0.89 2.46
N PHE A 115 -7.11 0.44 1.53
CA PHE A 115 -5.77 1.00 1.38
C PHE A 115 -5.82 2.48 0.98
N THR A 116 -6.69 2.81 0.03
CA THR A 116 -6.91 4.18 -0.46
C THR A 116 -7.38 5.07 0.68
N LEU A 117 -8.39 4.63 1.44
CA LEU A 117 -8.92 5.37 2.59
C LEU A 117 -7.86 5.57 3.68
N LYS A 118 -7.04 4.55 3.98
CA LYS A 118 -5.94 4.65 4.95
C LYS A 118 -4.89 5.69 4.52
N GLN A 119 -4.62 5.79 3.22
CA GLN A 119 -3.72 6.80 2.68
C GLN A 119 -4.31 8.21 2.76
N ASP A 120 -5.59 8.37 2.42
CA ASP A 120 -6.28 9.66 2.50
C ASP A 120 -6.40 10.15 3.94
N ILE A 121 -6.65 9.25 4.90
CA ILE A 121 -6.61 9.57 6.34
C ILE A 121 -5.24 10.12 6.74
N ARG A 122 -4.13 9.47 6.33
CA ARG A 122 -2.78 9.96 6.62
C ARG A 122 -2.51 11.34 5.99
N ARG A 123 -2.97 11.58 4.77
CA ARG A 123 -2.87 12.89 4.11
C ARG A 123 -3.66 13.95 4.87
N MET A 124 -4.89 13.64 5.29
CA MET A 124 -5.71 14.52 6.13
C MET A 124 -5.05 14.84 7.47
N GLU A 125 -4.41 13.87 8.12
CA GLU A 125 -3.63 14.10 9.35
C GLU A 125 -2.43 15.02 9.12
N GLN A 126 -1.73 14.86 8.00
CA GLN A 126 -0.62 15.73 7.63
C GLN A 126 -1.11 17.17 7.40
N MET A 127 -2.21 17.35 6.64
CA MET A 127 -2.84 18.66 6.44
C MET A 127 -3.28 19.29 7.77
N GLN A 128 -3.84 18.50 8.69
CA GLN A 128 -4.23 18.97 10.02
C GLN A 128 -3.04 19.49 10.85
N ARG A 129 -1.85 18.90 10.71
CA ARG A 129 -0.64 19.37 11.43
C ARG A 129 -0.16 20.74 10.93
N VAL A 130 -0.35 21.01 9.64
CA VAL A 130 0.01 22.29 8.99
C VAL A 130 -1.01 23.37 9.36
N LEU A 131 -2.29 23.04 9.35
CA LEU A 131 -3.39 23.96 9.70
C LEU A 131 -3.60 24.12 11.20
N GLN A 132 -2.86 23.38 12.04
CA GLN A 132 -2.96 23.50 13.47
C GLN A 132 -2.65 24.95 13.89
N PRO A 133 -3.53 25.62 14.65
CA PRO A 133 -3.28 27.01 15.06
C PRO A 133 -2.01 27.10 15.92
N ARG A 134 -0.94 27.65 15.34
CA ARG A 134 0.40 27.71 15.97
C ARG A 134 0.84 29.12 16.36
N ARG A 135 0.14 30.17 15.93
CA ARG A 135 0.59 31.55 16.15
C ARG A 135 0.01 32.13 17.45
N MET A 136 0.90 32.34 18.42
CA MET A 136 0.72 33.42 19.40
C MET A 136 1.02 34.73 18.69
N THR A 137 0.20 35.76 18.91
CA THR A 137 0.53 37.13 18.53
C THR A 137 1.66 37.65 19.42
N ASP A 138 2.26 38.76 19.00
CA ASP A 138 3.28 39.47 19.80
C ASP A 138 2.76 39.91 21.18
N ASP A 139 1.43 40.00 21.34
CA ASP A 139 0.71 40.29 22.59
C ASP A 139 0.42 39.04 23.45
N GLY A 140 0.91 37.86 23.06
CA GLY A 140 0.66 36.60 23.74
C GLY A 140 -0.77 36.05 23.58
N THR A 141 -1.61 36.69 22.76
CA THR A 141 -2.96 36.21 22.44
C THR A 141 -2.92 35.20 21.30
N ARG A 142 -3.73 34.13 21.38
CA ARG A 142 -3.80 33.15 20.28
C ARG A 142 -4.60 33.77 19.12
N TYR A 143 -3.94 34.12 18.01
CA TYR A 143 -4.65 34.51 16.80
C TYR A 143 -5.16 33.24 16.11
N ILE A 144 -6.49 33.09 16.09
CA ILE A 144 -7.16 32.02 15.38
C ILE A 144 -7.73 32.63 14.11
N ASP A 145 -7.09 32.38 12.98
CA ASP A 145 -7.66 32.66 11.67
C ASP A 145 -8.96 31.84 11.52
N ARG A 146 -10.08 32.54 11.36
CA ARG A 146 -11.41 31.92 11.27
C ARG A 146 -11.54 31.02 10.04
N GLU A 147 -10.87 31.35 8.95
CA GLU A 147 -10.91 30.56 7.72
C GLU A 147 -10.08 29.29 7.88
N GLN A 148 -8.89 29.38 8.48
CA GLN A 148 -8.07 28.21 8.80
C GLN A 148 -8.76 27.29 9.82
N MET A 149 -9.43 27.87 10.82
CA MET A 149 -10.21 27.09 11.78
C MET A 149 -11.37 26.36 11.10
N ARG A 150 -12.06 27.02 10.16
CA ARG A 150 -13.13 26.38 9.37
C ARG A 150 -12.59 25.23 8.51
N ALA A 151 -11.50 25.47 7.78
CA ALA A 151 -10.84 24.44 6.97
C ALA A 151 -10.35 23.25 7.83
N TRP A 152 -9.84 23.52 9.03
CA TRP A 152 -9.43 22.50 9.99
C TRP A 152 -10.61 21.66 10.50
N LEU A 153 -11.76 22.29 10.79
CA LEU A 153 -12.99 21.59 11.18
C LEU A 153 -13.55 20.75 10.03
N ASP A 154 -13.55 21.28 8.80
CA ASP A 154 -13.98 20.56 7.61
C ASP A 154 -13.09 19.33 7.35
N LEU A 155 -11.77 19.46 7.52
CA LEU A 155 -10.83 18.33 7.48
C LEU A 155 -11.07 17.33 8.61
N CYS A 156 -11.38 17.78 9.83
CA CYS A 156 -11.75 16.88 10.93
C CYS A 156 -12.97 16.04 10.57
N LYS A 157 -14.00 16.66 9.98
CA LYS A 157 -15.22 15.98 9.54
C LYS A 157 -14.93 14.99 8.41
N ALA A 158 -14.23 15.43 7.36
CA ALA A 158 -13.84 14.56 6.24
C ALA A 158 -13.02 13.35 6.70
N LYS A 159 -12.08 13.55 7.63
CA LYS A 159 -11.29 12.46 8.21
C LYS A 159 -12.18 11.46 8.97
N GLN A 160 -13.10 11.95 9.80
CA GLN A 160 -14.04 11.08 10.51
C GLN A 160 -14.92 10.28 9.54
N ASP A 161 -15.39 10.89 8.46
CA ASP A 161 -16.22 10.20 7.48
C ASP A 161 -15.41 9.15 6.69
N ALA A 162 -14.15 9.44 6.35
CA ALA A 162 -13.24 8.45 5.75
C ALA A 162 -12.95 7.27 6.71
N ILE A 163 -12.78 7.53 8.02
CA ILE A 163 -12.63 6.48 9.03
C ILE A 163 -13.87 5.58 9.08
N LYS A 164 -15.08 6.17 9.11
CA LYS A 164 -16.33 5.39 9.12
C LYS A 164 -16.49 4.53 7.86
N LEU A 165 -16.15 5.09 6.69
CA LEU A 165 -16.16 4.33 5.44
C LEU A 165 -15.17 3.17 5.50
N MET A 166 -13.96 3.40 6.00
CA MET A 166 -12.96 2.35 6.16
C MET A 166 -13.44 1.24 7.11
N GLU A 167 -14.04 1.60 8.25
CA GLU A 167 -14.62 0.64 9.20
C GLU A 167 -15.79 -0.16 8.61
N LEU A 168 -16.55 0.44 7.69
CA LEU A 168 -17.63 -0.24 6.98
C LEU A 168 -17.07 -1.24 5.96
N GLU A 169 -16.12 -0.83 5.14
CA GLU A 169 -15.40 -1.70 4.20
C GLU A 169 -14.74 -2.89 4.93
N MET A 170 -14.09 -2.64 6.07
CA MET A 170 -13.50 -3.69 6.90
C MET A 170 -14.53 -4.72 7.39
N ARG A 171 -15.75 -4.29 7.72
CA ARG A 171 -16.85 -5.19 8.11
C ARG A 171 -17.34 -6.03 6.93
N HIS A 172 -17.39 -5.47 5.73
CA HIS A 172 -17.71 -6.22 4.51
C HIS A 172 -16.64 -7.26 4.16
N HIS A 173 -15.36 -6.93 4.35
CA HIS A 173 -14.27 -7.86 4.10
C HIS A 173 -14.22 -9.01 5.14
N THR A 174 -14.41 -8.71 6.43
CA THR A 174 -14.43 -9.74 7.49
C THR A 174 -15.63 -10.68 7.41
N SER A 175 -16.79 -10.21 6.92
CA SER A 175 -17.96 -11.08 6.68
C SER A 175 -17.78 -12.00 5.47
N THR A 176 -16.95 -11.62 4.50
CA THR A 176 -16.63 -12.43 3.32
C THR A 176 -15.49 -13.43 3.59
N GLN A 177 -14.59 -13.14 4.53
CA GLN A 177 -13.39 -13.93 4.88
C GLN A 177 -13.60 -15.17 5.76
N LYS A 178 -14.83 -15.70 5.89
CA LYS A 178 -15.04 -17.01 6.57
C LYS A 178 -14.52 -18.22 5.78
N GLN A 179 -13.78 -18.02 4.70
CA GLN A 179 -12.97 -19.05 4.06
C GLN A 179 -11.59 -19.06 4.71
N THR A 180 -11.31 -20.15 5.42
CA THR A 180 -10.03 -20.49 6.04
C THR A 180 -8.87 -20.27 5.06
N ILE A 181 -7.81 -19.61 5.53
CA ILE A 181 -6.50 -19.60 4.87
C ILE A 181 -5.95 -21.03 4.98
N GLU A 182 -6.41 -21.91 4.08
CA GLU A 182 -5.83 -23.24 3.93
C GLU A 182 -4.47 -23.12 3.27
N ALA A 183 -3.54 -24.01 3.65
CA ALA A 183 -2.24 -24.08 3.02
C ALA A 183 -2.41 -24.32 1.50
N PRO A 184 -1.63 -23.64 0.65
CA PRO A 184 -1.78 -23.75 -0.79
C PRO A 184 -1.59 -25.20 -1.25
N ASN A 185 -2.55 -25.73 -2.02
CA ASN A 185 -2.44 -27.06 -2.62
C ASN A 185 -1.49 -27.00 -3.83
N LEU A 186 -0.20 -27.21 -3.56
CA LEU A 186 0.88 -27.12 -4.55
C LEU A 186 0.73 -28.13 -5.70
N GLU A 187 0.12 -29.29 -5.48
CA GLU A 187 -0.15 -30.27 -6.54
C GLU A 187 -1.24 -29.78 -7.49
N ALA A 188 -2.34 -29.24 -6.96
CA ALA A 188 -3.41 -28.68 -7.80
C ALA A 188 -2.90 -27.49 -8.64
N ALA A 189 -2.10 -26.61 -8.03
CA ALA A 189 -1.50 -25.48 -8.72
C ALA A 189 -0.52 -25.92 -9.82
N ALA A 190 0.36 -26.90 -9.55
CA ALA A 190 1.32 -27.41 -10.53
C ALA A 190 0.62 -28.09 -11.72
N ASN A 191 -0.42 -28.89 -11.46
CA ASN A 191 -1.19 -29.55 -12.51
C ASN A 191 -1.95 -28.57 -13.40
N ALA A 192 -2.50 -27.49 -12.82
CA ALA A 192 -3.14 -26.43 -13.60
C ALA A 192 -2.12 -25.73 -14.54
N MET A 193 -0.93 -25.37 -14.03
CA MET A 193 0.09 -24.71 -14.85
C MET A 193 0.65 -25.62 -15.96
N LEU A 194 0.83 -26.91 -15.69
CA LEU A 194 1.29 -27.88 -16.69
C LEU A 194 0.24 -28.13 -17.78
N SER A 195 -1.05 -28.10 -17.43
CA SER A 195 -2.14 -28.27 -18.42
C SER A 195 -2.26 -27.12 -19.42
N GLN A 196 -1.82 -25.91 -19.07
CA GLN A 196 -1.82 -24.74 -19.96
C GLN A 196 -0.70 -24.75 -21.01
N ASN A 197 0.40 -25.48 -20.76
CA ASN A 197 1.51 -25.62 -21.71
C ASN A 197 1.33 -26.78 -22.71
N LEU A 198 0.17 -27.46 -22.69
CA LEU A 198 -0.12 -28.63 -23.53
C LEU A 198 -1.22 -28.37 -24.59
N CYS A 199 -1.60 -27.11 -24.83
CA CYS A 199 -2.47 -26.71 -25.95
C CYS A 199 -1.73 -25.81 -26.93
#